data_AF-A0A0J1J650-F1
#
_entry.id   AF-A0A0J1J650-F1
#
_cell.length_a   1.000
_cell.length_b   1.000
_cell.length_c   1.000
_cell.angle_alpha   90.00
_cell.angle_beta   90.00
_cell.angle_gamma   90.00
#
_symmetry.space_group_name_H-M   'P 1'
#
loop_
_entity.id
_entity.type
_entity.pdbx_description
1 polymer ?
#
loop_
_entity_poly.entity_id
_entity_poly.type
_entity_poly.pdbx_seq_one_letter_code
_entity_poly.pdbx_strand_id
1 'polypeptide(L)'
;MEVNRKFECNGLYIEGMDYGDLCEHEGLKKIWRREYEIQGRDYAIAMKLPHLMKKNGLVDIDVRMNDKVTFITPKMDEYGALLSDLMEIHGWEKRISKEEQKNITAYFMNHGMDRKDAENYIGLQNEIADYMDKQKMDISLTYMKGCMVVSGRKE
;
A
#
# COMPACT_ATOMS: atom_id res chain seq x y z
N MET A 1 10.51 -3.47 -13.01
CA MET A 1 9.61 -4.08 -12.02
C MET A 1 8.91 -2.93 -11.33
N GLU A 2 7.58 -2.95 -11.26
CA GLU A 2 6.79 -1.84 -10.72
C GLU A 2 5.66 -2.36 -9.84
N VAL A 3 5.21 -1.54 -8.89
CA VAL A 3 4.08 -1.86 -8.00
C VAL A 3 2.79 -1.25 -8.53
N ASN A 4 1.71 -2.02 -8.51
CA ASN A 4 0.37 -1.46 -8.62
C ASN A 4 -0.15 -1.10 -7.23
N ARG A 5 -0.31 0.20 -6.95
CA ARG A 5 -0.68 0.66 -5.60
C ARG A 5 -2.09 0.28 -5.19
N LYS A 6 -3.00 0.07 -6.14
CA LYS A 6 -4.34 -0.45 -5.83
C LYS A 6 -4.30 -1.91 -5.36
N PHE A 7 -3.44 -2.74 -5.95
CA PHE A 7 -3.25 -4.12 -5.47
C PHE A 7 -2.61 -4.14 -4.09
N GLU A 8 -1.60 -3.30 -3.85
CA GLU A 8 -0.96 -3.23 -2.55
C GLU A 8 -1.92 -2.79 -1.45
N CYS A 9 -2.75 -1.76 -1.67
CA CYS A 9 -3.76 -1.32 -0.68
C CYS A 9 -4.78 -2.42 -0.35
N ASN A 10 -5.14 -3.25 -1.34
CA ASN A 10 -6.05 -4.39 -1.12
C ASN A 10 -5.29 -5.65 -0.68
N GLY A 11 -3.97 -5.58 -0.53
CA GLY A 11 -3.12 -6.74 -0.29
C GLY A 11 -2.93 -7.07 1.18
N LEU A 12 -3.55 -6.31 2.10
CA LEU A 12 -3.34 -6.43 3.55
C LEU A 12 -4.55 -7.05 4.24
N TYR A 13 -4.31 -8.12 4.97
CA TYR A 13 -5.24 -8.69 5.93
C TYR A 13 -4.56 -8.85 7.28
N ILE A 14 -5.18 -8.36 8.36
CA ILE A 14 -4.74 -8.57 9.74
C ILE A 14 -5.82 -9.39 10.43
N GLU A 15 -5.45 -10.55 10.98
CA GLU A 15 -6.38 -11.42 11.70
C GLU A 15 -6.99 -10.66 12.88
N GLY A 16 -8.32 -10.64 13.00
CA GLY A 16 -9.02 -9.93 14.07
C GLY A 16 -9.36 -8.46 13.77
N MET A 17 -9.06 -7.95 12.57
CA MET A 17 -9.57 -6.67 12.06
C MET A 17 -10.55 -6.89 10.89
N ASP A 18 -11.41 -5.91 10.64
CA ASP A 18 -12.31 -5.95 9.48
C ASP A 18 -11.53 -5.73 8.18
N TYR A 19 -11.62 -6.67 7.24
CA TYR A 19 -10.89 -6.59 5.98
C TYR A 19 -11.43 -5.51 5.03
N GLY A 20 -12.73 -5.21 5.10
CA GLY A 20 -13.35 -4.15 4.32
C GLY A 20 -12.77 -2.79 4.69
N ASP A 21 -12.65 -2.53 5.99
CA ASP A 21 -12.04 -1.30 6.52
C ASP A 21 -10.55 -1.20 6.14
N LEU A 22 -9.79 -2.29 6.27
CA LEU A 22 -8.37 -2.33 5.84
C LEU A 22 -8.19 -2.06 4.34
N CYS A 23 -9.17 -2.43 3.51
CA CYS A 23 -9.16 -2.16 2.08
C CYS A 23 -9.71 -0.77 1.71
N GLU A 24 -10.16 0.05 2.66
CA GLU A 24 -10.77 1.34 2.32
C GLU A 24 -9.69 2.37 1.89
N HIS A 25 -9.75 2.79 0.62
CA HIS A 25 -8.76 3.68 0.03
C HIS A 25 -9.36 4.73 -0.92
N GLU A 26 -10.64 5.09 -0.77
CA GLU A 26 -11.32 6.04 -1.66
C GLU A 26 -10.62 7.41 -1.71
N GLY A 27 -10.17 7.90 -0.55
CA GLY A 27 -9.38 9.13 -0.48
C GLY A 27 -8.08 9.06 -1.28
N LEU A 28 -7.37 7.92 -1.23
CA LEU A 28 -6.10 7.75 -1.93
C LEU A 28 -6.27 7.81 -3.45
N LYS A 29 -7.41 7.36 -4.00
CA LYS A 29 -7.70 7.49 -5.44
C LYS A 29 -7.70 8.95 -5.91
N LYS A 30 -8.16 9.88 -5.06
CA LYS A 30 -8.16 11.32 -5.37
C LYS A 30 -6.72 11.85 -5.46
N ILE A 31 -5.85 11.44 -4.53
CA ILE A 31 -4.42 11.77 -4.53
C ILE A 31 -3.75 11.22 -5.77
N TRP A 32 -3.91 9.92 -6.04
CA TRP A 32 -3.26 9.26 -7.19
C TRP A 32 -3.65 9.93 -8.51
N ARG A 33 -4.92 10.30 -8.67
CA ARG A 33 -5.39 11.04 -9.84
C ARG A 33 -4.73 12.42 -9.92
N ARG A 34 -4.71 13.18 -8.83
CA ARG A 34 -4.14 14.53 -8.80
C ARG A 34 -2.64 14.53 -9.08
N GLU A 35 -1.90 13.59 -8.51
CA GLU A 35 -0.46 13.45 -8.78
C GLU A 35 -0.16 12.99 -10.21
N TYR A 36 -1.02 12.14 -10.78
CA TYR A 36 -0.93 11.81 -12.21
C TYR A 36 -1.14 13.05 -13.09
N GLU A 37 -2.16 13.85 -12.80
CA GLU A 37 -2.49 15.05 -13.59
C GLU A 37 -1.44 16.16 -13.50
N ILE A 38 -0.86 16.40 -12.31
CA ILE A 38 0.10 17.48 -12.10
C ILE A 38 1.54 17.03 -12.42
N GLN A 39 1.93 15.85 -11.96
CA GLN A 39 3.32 15.42 -11.91
C GLN A 39 3.61 14.21 -12.82
N GLY A 40 2.59 13.66 -13.49
CA GLY A 40 2.72 12.47 -14.32
C GLY A 40 2.94 11.19 -13.52
N ARG A 41 2.74 11.20 -12.20
CA ARG A 41 2.98 10.03 -11.35
C ARG A 41 1.84 9.03 -11.46
N ASP A 42 2.10 7.92 -12.14
CA ASP A 42 1.08 6.91 -12.44
C ASP A 42 1.14 5.72 -11.48
N TYR A 43 0.25 5.73 -10.49
CA TYR A 43 0.12 4.67 -9.48
C TYR A 43 -0.36 3.32 -10.03
N ALA A 44 -0.79 3.30 -11.30
CA ALA A 44 -1.19 2.10 -12.04
C ALA A 44 -0.17 1.71 -13.12
N ILE A 45 1.04 2.29 -13.12
CA ILE A 45 2.05 2.11 -14.17
C ILE A 45 2.38 0.63 -14.41
N ALA A 46 2.43 -0.18 -13.35
CA ALA A 46 2.67 -1.62 -13.44
C ALA A 46 1.74 -2.34 -14.42
N MET A 47 0.45 -1.94 -14.47
CA MET A 47 -0.55 -2.50 -15.39
C MET A 47 -0.45 -1.92 -16.80
N LYS A 48 0.08 -0.71 -16.95
CA LYS A 48 0.17 0.00 -18.24
C LYS A 48 1.48 -0.28 -18.97
N LEU A 49 2.53 -0.66 -18.25
CA LEU A 49 3.86 -0.94 -18.78
C LEU A 49 3.88 -1.87 -20.01
N PRO A 50 3.15 -3.00 -20.03
CA PRO A 50 3.16 -3.89 -21.20
C PRO A 50 2.67 -3.17 -22.47
N HIS A 51 1.64 -2.34 -22.34
CA HIS A 51 1.10 -1.56 -23.45
C HIS A 51 2.05 -0.44 -23.88
N LEU A 52 2.70 0.21 -22.91
CA LEU A 52 3.72 1.23 -23.20
C LEU A 52 4.92 0.62 -23.92
N MET A 53 5.40 -0.54 -23.50
CA MET A 53 6.50 -1.25 -24.17
C MET A 53 6.13 -1.61 -25.60
N LYS A 54 4.92 -2.15 -25.82
CA LYS A 54 4.41 -2.45 -27.18
C LYS A 54 4.36 -1.21 -28.06
N LYS A 55 3.84 -0.10 -27.53
CA LYS A 55 3.76 1.18 -28.25
C LYS A 55 5.14 1.72 -28.64
N ASN A 56 6.18 1.39 -27.87
CA ASN A 56 7.56 1.79 -28.14
C ASN A 56 8.34 0.77 -28.98
N GLY A 57 7.66 -0.17 -29.64
CA GLY A 57 8.27 -1.08 -30.62
C GLY A 57 8.94 -2.31 -30.01
N LEU A 58 8.70 -2.62 -28.73
CA LEU A 58 9.15 -3.89 -28.17
C LEU A 58 8.21 -5.02 -28.62
N VAL A 59 8.81 -6.17 -28.89
CA VAL A 59 8.15 -7.42 -29.27
C VAL A 59 8.29 -8.47 -28.15
N ASP A 60 7.55 -9.58 -28.26
CA ASP A 60 7.57 -10.70 -27.30
C ASP A 60 7.42 -10.25 -25.84
N ILE A 61 6.38 -9.46 -25.58
CA ILE A 61 6.13 -8.89 -24.25
C ILE A 61 5.57 -9.97 -23.34
N ASP A 62 6.28 -10.26 -22.25
CA ASP A 62 5.85 -11.14 -21.16
C ASP A 62 5.60 -10.33 -19.89
N VAL A 63 4.55 -10.70 -19.18
CA VAL A 63 4.10 -10.03 -17.96
C VAL A 63 3.95 -11.06 -16.86
N ARG A 64 4.65 -10.86 -15.75
CA ARG A 64 4.55 -11.71 -14.57
C ARG A 64 4.20 -10.89 -13.36
N MET A 65 3.32 -11.42 -12.53
CA MET A 65 3.12 -10.89 -11.19
C MET A 65 4.06 -11.64 -10.24
N ASN A 66 4.70 -10.91 -9.35
CA ASN A 66 5.42 -11.51 -8.25
C ASN A 66 4.42 -12.24 -7.34
N ASP A 67 4.71 -13.50 -7.05
CA ASP A 67 3.88 -14.40 -6.26
C ASP A 67 4.20 -14.36 -4.77
N LYS A 68 5.11 -13.48 -4.33
CA LYS A 68 5.45 -13.35 -2.92
C LYS A 68 4.25 -12.79 -2.16
N VAL A 69 3.72 -13.65 -1.30
CA VAL A 69 2.82 -13.28 -0.22
C VAL A 69 3.60 -13.40 1.09
N THR A 70 3.56 -12.35 1.89
CA THR A 70 4.11 -12.34 3.25
C THR A 70 3.03 -12.82 4.19
N PHE A 71 3.28 -13.95 4.85
CA PHE A 71 2.40 -14.50 5.88
C PHE A 71 3.17 -14.50 7.20
N ILE A 72 2.64 -13.80 8.20
CA ILE A 72 3.29 -13.66 9.51
C ILE A 72 2.33 -14.23 10.55
N THR A 73 2.84 -15.13 11.41
CA THR A 73 2.08 -15.67 12.56
C THR A 73 3.01 -15.92 13.75
N PRO A 74 2.53 -15.85 15.00
CA PRO A 74 3.38 -15.89 16.21
C PRO A 74 4.30 -17.12 16.36
N LYS A 75 3.99 -18.23 15.68
CA LYS A 75 4.72 -19.51 15.81
C LYS A 75 5.83 -19.71 14.79
N MET A 76 6.09 -18.73 13.91
CA MET A 76 7.11 -18.85 12.88
C MET A 76 8.50 -18.44 13.39
N ASP A 77 9.53 -18.96 12.74
CA ASP A 77 10.89 -18.46 12.93
C ASP A 77 10.98 -16.99 12.50
N GLU A 78 11.82 -16.20 13.19
CA GLU A 78 12.03 -14.77 12.93
C GLU A 78 10.76 -13.89 13.03
N TYR A 79 9.67 -14.41 13.62
CA TYR A 79 8.39 -13.71 13.79
C TYR A 79 8.54 -12.26 14.24
N GLY A 80 9.27 -12.04 15.33
CA GLY A 80 9.45 -10.72 15.92
C GLY A 80 10.11 -9.72 14.96
N ALA A 81 11.15 -10.15 14.25
CA ALA A 81 11.86 -9.29 13.28
C ALA A 81 10.96 -8.96 12.08
N LEU A 82 10.28 -9.97 11.51
CA LEU A 82 9.39 -9.77 10.37
C LEU A 82 8.21 -8.86 10.69
N LEU A 83 7.62 -9.00 11.88
CA LEU A 83 6.52 -8.14 12.31
C LEU A 83 7.01 -6.72 12.58
N SER A 84 8.15 -6.55 13.27
CA SER A 84 8.73 -5.23 13.52
C SER A 84 9.08 -4.50 12.23
N ASP A 85 9.72 -5.15 11.26
CA ASP A 85 10.04 -4.56 9.96
C ASP A 85 8.77 -4.09 9.24
N LEU A 86 7.70 -4.91 9.28
CA LEU A 86 6.43 -4.53 8.67
C LEU A 86 5.80 -3.32 9.38
N MET A 87 5.80 -3.32 10.71
CA MET A 87 5.27 -2.21 11.50
C MET A 87 6.04 -0.91 11.23
N GLU A 88 7.37 -0.96 11.11
CA GLU A 88 8.20 0.19 10.77
C GLU A 88 7.87 0.73 9.36
N ILE A 89 7.81 -0.15 8.35
CA ILE A 89 7.50 0.23 6.95
C ILE A 89 6.15 0.95 6.84
N HIS A 90 5.16 0.50 7.60
CA HIS A 90 3.81 1.07 7.58
C HIS A 90 3.59 2.17 8.63
N GLY A 91 4.53 2.37 9.56
CA GLY A 91 4.42 3.35 10.64
C GLY A 91 3.43 2.97 11.75
N TRP A 92 3.18 1.67 11.97
CA TRP A 92 2.22 1.16 12.97
C TRP A 92 2.81 0.97 14.36
N GLU A 93 4.10 1.26 14.56
CA GLU A 93 4.76 1.20 15.86
C GLU A 93 4.20 2.20 16.88
N LYS A 94 3.53 3.25 16.39
CA LYS A 94 2.92 4.28 17.21
C LYS A 94 1.72 4.90 16.52
N ARG A 95 0.84 5.49 17.33
CA ARG A 95 -0.20 6.40 16.83
C ARG A 95 0.40 7.63 16.17
N ILE A 96 -0.29 8.12 15.16
CA ILE A 96 -0.09 9.44 14.57
C ILE A 96 -0.57 10.49 15.59
N SER A 97 0.35 11.32 16.09
CA SER A 97 0.06 12.37 17.07
C SER A 97 -0.83 13.47 16.49
N LYS A 98 -1.54 14.23 17.35
CA LYS A 98 -2.41 15.33 16.89
C LYS A 98 -1.71 16.34 15.99
N GLU A 99 -0.41 16.57 16.19
CA GLU A 99 0.34 17.50 15.34
C GLU A 99 0.68 16.88 13.99
N GLU A 100 1.13 15.62 13.97
CA GLU A 100 1.31 14.87 12.71
C GLU A 100 0.00 14.75 11.93
N GLN A 101 -1.15 14.56 12.60
CA GLN A 101 -2.46 14.50 11.96
C GLN A 101 -2.80 15.79 11.20
N LYS A 102 -2.51 16.97 11.78
CA LYS A 102 -2.72 18.24 11.08
C LYS A 102 -1.85 18.33 9.82
N ASN A 103 -0.59 17.96 9.93
CA ASN A 103 0.36 18.01 8.83
C ASN A 103 -0.02 17.05 7.69
N ILE A 104 -0.40 15.82 8.02
CA ILE A 104 -0.84 14.80 7.06
C ILE A 104 -2.16 15.23 6.41
N THR A 105 -3.12 15.74 7.18
CA THR A 105 -4.39 16.25 6.64
C THR A 105 -4.15 17.38 5.65
N ALA A 106 -3.31 18.36 6.01
CA ALA A 106 -2.97 19.47 5.12
C ALA A 106 -2.26 18.96 3.84
N TYR A 107 -1.34 18.00 3.97
CA TYR A 107 -0.68 17.38 2.83
C TYR A 107 -1.69 16.71 1.90
N PHE A 108 -2.58 15.85 2.41
CA PHE A 108 -3.59 15.17 1.61
C PHE A 108 -4.56 16.14 0.93
N MET A 109 -4.98 17.19 1.63
CA MET A 109 -5.84 18.22 1.06
C MET A 109 -5.17 18.98 -0.09
N ASN A 110 -3.88 19.33 0.05
CA ASN A 110 -3.12 19.96 -1.02
C ASN A 110 -2.95 19.05 -2.26
N HIS A 111 -3.08 17.73 -2.07
CA HIS A 111 -3.03 16.72 -3.14
C HIS A 111 -4.43 16.25 -3.57
N GLY A 112 -5.48 16.98 -3.23
CA GLY A 112 -6.83 16.79 -3.79
C GLY A 112 -7.72 15.78 -3.07
N MET A 113 -7.28 15.21 -1.95
CA MET A 113 -8.15 14.50 -1.02
C MET A 113 -9.03 15.51 -0.25
N ASP A 114 -10.25 15.15 0.13
CA ASP A 114 -11.00 15.99 1.05
C ASP A 114 -10.62 15.72 2.50
N ARG A 115 -11.01 16.63 3.39
CA ARG A 115 -10.67 16.54 4.81
C ARG A 115 -11.25 15.29 5.48
N LYS A 116 -12.47 14.88 5.11
CA LYS A 116 -13.14 13.73 5.71
C LYS A 116 -12.38 12.44 5.37
N ASP A 117 -12.02 12.27 4.11
CA ASP A 117 -11.22 11.13 3.66
C ASP A 117 -9.84 11.10 4.33
N ALA A 118 -9.21 12.25 4.52
CA ALA A 118 -7.92 12.36 5.23
C ALA A 118 -8.04 11.94 6.70
N GLU A 119 -9.06 12.45 7.39
CA GLU A 119 -9.35 12.09 8.79
C GLU A 119 -9.71 10.61 8.92
N ASN A 120 -10.48 10.04 7.98
CA ASN A 120 -10.79 8.62 7.93
C ASN A 120 -9.53 7.75 7.76
N TYR A 121 -8.66 8.09 6.80
CA TYR A 121 -7.40 7.37 6.58
C TYR A 121 -6.51 7.39 7.85
N ILE A 122 -6.35 8.57 8.45
CA ILE A 122 -5.59 8.74 9.70
C ILE A 122 -6.23 7.94 10.84
N GLY A 123 -7.57 7.91 10.91
CA GLY A 123 -8.34 7.11 11.85
C GLY A 123 -7.99 5.63 11.75
N LEU A 124 -8.07 5.08 10.53
CA LEU A 124 -7.71 3.69 10.25
C LEU A 124 -6.25 3.38 10.60
N GLN A 125 -5.29 4.24 10.24
CA GLN A 125 -3.89 4.01 10.61
C GLN A 125 -3.67 3.97 12.12
N ASN A 126 -4.37 4.83 12.87
CA ASN A 126 -4.32 4.81 14.33
C ASN A 126 -5.01 3.58 14.92
N GLU A 127 -6.11 3.13 14.34
CA GLU A 127 -6.81 1.91 14.77
C GLU A 127 -5.93 0.68 14.57
N ILE A 128 -5.21 0.59 13.44
CA ILE A 128 -4.22 -0.47 13.22
C ILE A 128 -3.12 -0.38 14.27
N ALA A 129 -2.53 0.80 14.52
CA ALA A 129 -1.49 0.96 15.55
C ALA A 129 -1.97 0.57 16.96
N ASP A 130 -3.19 0.98 17.33
CA ASP A 130 -3.82 0.61 18.60
C ASP A 130 -4.03 -0.90 18.71
N TYR A 131 -4.47 -1.53 17.61
CA TYR A 131 -4.63 -2.98 17.53
C TYR A 131 -3.29 -3.67 17.75
N MET A 132 -2.23 -3.23 17.07
CA MET A 132 -0.89 -3.81 17.17
C MET A 132 -0.34 -3.74 18.60
N ASP A 133 -0.49 -2.58 19.27
CA ASP A 133 -0.09 -2.40 20.68
C ASP A 133 -0.89 -3.30 21.63
N LYS A 134 -2.21 -3.38 21.43
CA LYS A 134 -3.11 -4.18 22.28
C LYS A 134 -2.81 -5.68 22.22
N GLN A 135 -2.45 -6.22 21.05
CA GLN A 135 -2.17 -7.64 20.89
C GLN A 135 -0.79 -8.05 21.42
N LYS A 136 0.11 -7.11 21.77
CA LYS A 136 1.41 -7.40 22.41
C LYS A 136 2.22 -8.48 21.71
N MET A 137 2.41 -8.35 20.39
CA MET A 137 3.13 -9.33 19.55
C MET A 137 2.43 -10.70 19.44
N ASP A 138 1.10 -10.74 19.54
CA ASP A 138 0.26 -11.90 19.19
C ASP A 138 -0.60 -11.57 17.96
N ILE A 139 0.07 -11.34 16.84
CA ILE A 139 -0.51 -10.83 15.59
C ILE A 139 -0.24 -11.79 14.45
N SER A 140 -1.31 -12.12 13.71
CA SER A 140 -1.22 -12.81 12.42
C SER A 140 -1.68 -11.89 11.29
N LEU A 141 -0.98 -11.92 10.17
CA LEU A 141 -1.35 -11.12 8.99
C LEU A 141 -0.90 -11.76 7.69
N THR A 142 -1.52 -11.32 6.61
CA THR A 142 -1.14 -11.60 5.23
C THR A 142 -0.94 -10.28 4.49
N TYR A 143 0.16 -10.15 3.75
CA TYR A 143 0.48 -8.96 2.99
C TYR A 143 1.01 -9.28 1.59
N MET A 144 0.46 -8.62 0.57
CA MET A 144 0.88 -8.74 -0.83
C MET A 144 1.19 -7.36 -1.42
N LYS A 145 2.41 -7.17 -1.93
CA LYS A 145 2.86 -5.89 -2.51
C LYS A 145 2.31 -5.59 -3.92
N GLY A 146 1.74 -6.56 -4.62
CA GLY A 146 1.20 -6.34 -5.98
C GLY A 146 2.25 -5.94 -7.02
N CYS A 147 3.46 -6.51 -6.91
CA CYS A 147 4.59 -6.18 -7.77
C CYS A 147 4.53 -6.92 -9.12
N MET A 148 4.79 -6.22 -10.22
CA MET A 148 4.77 -6.77 -11.58
C MET A 148 6.13 -6.63 -12.27
N VAL A 149 6.53 -7.68 -12.98
CA VAL A 149 7.71 -7.74 -13.82
C VAL A 149 7.25 -7.81 -15.27
N VAL A 150 7.63 -6.81 -16.06
CA VAL A 150 7.33 -6.76 -17.49
C VAL A 150 8.66 -6.84 -18.24
N SER A 151 8.71 -7.71 -19.24
CA SER A 151 9.87 -7.88 -20.12
C SER A 151 9.43 -7.88 -21.57
N GLY A 152 10.36 -7.56 -22.46
CA GLY A 152 10.15 -7.54 -23.90
C GLY A 152 11.49 -7.40 -24.60
N ARG A 153 11.54 -7.70 -25.90
CA ARG A 153 12.77 -7.65 -26.70
C ARG A 153 12.67 -6.54 -27.74
N LYS A 154 13.83 -6.00 -28.12
CA LYS A 154 13.95 -5.26 -29.37
C LYS A 154 14.06 -6.27 -30.51
N GLU A 155 13.47 -5.95 -31.65
CA GLU A 155 13.79 -6.65 -32.90
C GLU A 155 15.27 -6.52 -33.25
#